data_AF-A0AAI9UXZ0-F1
#
_entry.id   AF-A0AAI9UXZ0-F1
#
_cell.length_a   1.000
_cell.length_b   1.000
_cell.length_c   1.000
_cell.angle_alpha   90.00
_cell.angle_beta   90.00
_cell.angle_gamma   90.00
#
_symmetry.space_group_name_H-M   'P 1'
#
loop_
_entity.id
_entity.type
_entity.pdbx_description
1 polymer ?
#
loop_
_entity_poly.entity_id
_entity_poly.type
_entity_poly.pdbx_seq_one_letter_code
_entity_poly.pdbx_strand_id
1 'polypeptide(L)'
;MMRPSTTLLVSALAAAAIAKDCAYFWSYPSGTWDKWAMGRLDEAIGICAEDIGGRVYYLDQNVQNGNNPANRCTVCRDARSSTKDYDIDNGYFRIRCGTYAEGSCGA
;
A
#
# COMPACT_ATOMS: atom_id res chain seq x y z
N MET A 1 -33.15 -44.56 21.33
CA MET A 1 -32.54 -43.89 20.15
C MET A 1 -31.74 -42.70 20.64
N MET A 2 -30.42 -42.85 20.83
CA MET A 2 -29.52 -41.74 21.20
C MET A 2 -29.11 -41.01 19.91
N ARG A 3 -29.39 -39.70 19.82
CA ARG A 3 -28.81 -38.82 18.79
C ARG A 3 -27.39 -38.45 19.22
N PRO A 4 -26.35 -38.66 18.40
CA PRO A 4 -25.03 -38.12 18.68
C PRO A 4 -25.09 -36.60 18.47
N SER A 5 -24.80 -35.84 19.53
CA SER A 5 -24.57 -34.40 19.43
C SER A 5 -23.23 -34.18 18.75
N THR A 6 -23.26 -33.73 17.50
CA THR A 6 -22.07 -33.34 16.75
C THR A 6 -21.69 -31.92 17.15
N THR A 7 -20.88 -31.79 18.20
CA THR A 7 -20.27 -30.50 18.55
C THR A 7 -19.17 -30.20 17.54
N LEU A 8 -19.51 -29.46 16.49
CA LEU A 8 -18.54 -28.88 15.55
C LEU A 8 -17.78 -27.76 16.26
N LEU A 9 -16.61 -28.10 16.81
CA LEU A 9 -15.60 -27.14 17.23
C LEU A 9 -15.04 -26.45 15.98
N VAL A 10 -15.59 -25.29 15.64
CA VAL A 10 -15.02 -24.40 14.63
C VAL A 10 -13.83 -23.69 15.27
N SER A 11 -12.66 -24.30 15.16
CA SER A 11 -11.38 -23.67 15.45
C SER A 11 -11.12 -22.59 14.40
N ALA A 12 -11.67 -21.39 14.62
CA ALA A 12 -11.30 -20.20 13.88
C ALA A 12 -9.86 -19.84 14.27
N LEU A 13 -8.89 -20.33 13.49
CA LEU A 13 -7.55 -19.75 13.47
C LEU A 13 -7.72 -18.29 13.07
N ALA A 14 -7.63 -17.39 14.05
CA ALA A 14 -7.24 -16.02 13.80
C ALA A 14 -5.81 -16.08 13.26
N ALA A 15 -5.67 -16.29 11.96
CA ALA A 15 -4.43 -16.02 11.27
C ALA A 15 -4.15 -14.55 11.57
N ALA A 16 -3.10 -14.29 12.34
CA ALA A 16 -2.52 -12.97 12.46
C ALA A 16 -2.14 -12.57 11.03
N ALA A 17 -3.06 -11.89 10.35
CA ALA A 17 -2.78 -11.29 9.08
C ALA A 17 -1.72 -10.25 9.39
N ILE A 18 -0.47 -10.57 9.08
CA ILE A 18 0.59 -9.57 9.02
C ILE A 18 -0.01 -8.46 8.18
N ALA A 19 -0.23 -7.30 8.79
CA ALA A 19 -0.78 -6.17 8.10
C ALA A 19 0.20 -5.87 6.96
N LYS A 20 -0.28 -6.06 5.74
CA LYS A 20 0.54 -5.84 4.56
C LYS A 20 0.58 -4.34 4.31
N ASP A 21 1.67 -3.89 3.73
CA ASP A 21 1.77 -2.53 3.25
C ASP A 21 1.49 -2.51 1.75
N CYS A 22 1.18 -1.33 1.22
CA CYS A 22 1.15 -1.11 -0.22
C CYS A 22 1.87 0.17 -0.56
N ALA A 23 2.65 0.19 -1.63
CA ALA A 23 3.31 1.40 -2.10
C ALA A 23 2.68 1.89 -3.40
N TYR A 24 2.45 3.20 -3.44
CA TYR A 24 2.03 3.95 -4.61
C TYR A 24 3.26 4.44 -5.36
N PHE A 25 3.53 3.91 -6.55
CA PHE A 25 4.70 4.23 -7.36
C PHE A 25 4.37 5.22 -8.47
N TRP A 26 5.25 6.20 -8.63
CA TRP A 26 5.06 7.31 -9.57
C TRP A 26 6.38 7.97 -9.94
N SER A 27 6.34 8.87 -10.93
CA SER A 27 7.50 9.67 -11.34
C SER A 27 7.09 11.09 -11.67
N TYR A 28 7.98 12.07 -11.43
CA TYR A 28 7.78 13.44 -11.91
C TYR A 28 8.07 13.51 -13.41
N PRO A 29 7.13 13.96 -14.25
CA PRO A 29 7.44 14.17 -15.66
C PRO A 29 8.49 15.27 -15.88
N SER A 30 8.60 16.23 -14.96
CA SER A 30 9.61 17.30 -15.00
C SER A 30 10.99 16.87 -14.47
N GLY A 31 11.10 15.71 -13.83
CA GLY A 31 12.33 15.23 -13.19
C GLY A 31 12.75 15.99 -11.91
N THR A 32 11.96 16.95 -11.43
CA THR A 32 12.26 17.75 -10.22
C THR A 32 11.04 17.90 -9.32
N TRP A 33 11.25 18.29 -8.05
CA TRP A 33 10.16 18.56 -7.12
C TRP A 33 9.46 19.87 -7.49
N ASP A 34 8.23 19.77 -8.02
CA ASP A 34 7.43 20.90 -8.48
C ASP A 34 5.97 20.80 -7.98
N LYS A 35 5.10 21.69 -8.49
CA LYS A 35 3.67 21.67 -8.13
C LYS A 35 2.96 20.37 -8.53
N TRP A 36 3.38 19.72 -9.61
CA TRP A 36 2.82 18.44 -10.03
C TRP A 36 3.23 17.35 -9.04
N ALA A 37 4.48 17.38 -8.60
CA ALA A 37 4.99 16.50 -7.57
C ALA A 37 4.15 16.56 -6.28
N MET A 38 3.85 17.76 -5.80
CA MET A 38 3.04 17.92 -4.59
C MET A 38 1.63 17.33 -4.74
N GLY A 39 0.97 17.58 -5.88
CA GLY A 39 -0.37 17.02 -6.13
C GLY A 39 -0.41 15.49 -6.15
N ARG A 40 0.66 14.83 -6.62
CA ARG A 40 0.75 13.36 -6.60
C ARG A 40 1.00 12.78 -5.21
N LEU A 41 1.72 13.50 -4.36
CA LEU A 41 1.87 13.09 -2.96
C LEU A 41 0.52 13.12 -2.25
N ASP A 42 -0.24 14.21 -2.42
CA ASP A 42 -1.58 14.35 -1.83
C ASP A 42 -2.54 13.28 -2.36
N GLU A 43 -2.50 13.01 -3.67
CA GLU A 43 -3.28 11.93 -4.30
C GLU A 43 -2.93 10.55 -3.72
N ALA A 44 -1.65 10.22 -3.57
CA ALA A 44 -1.20 8.96 -2.99
C ALA A 44 -1.67 8.81 -1.52
N ILE A 45 -1.64 9.88 -0.74
CA ILE A 45 -2.14 9.89 0.64
C ILE A 45 -3.66 9.68 0.66
N GLY A 46 -4.40 10.36 -0.22
CA GLY A 46 -5.85 10.19 -0.35
C GLY A 46 -6.24 8.75 -0.73
N ILE A 47 -5.56 8.17 -1.72
CA ILE A 47 -5.79 6.77 -2.14
C ILE A 47 -5.46 5.80 -1.00
N CYS A 48 -4.38 6.04 -0.26
CA CYS A 48 -4.05 5.23 0.91
C CYS A 48 -5.18 5.21 1.94
N ALA A 49 -5.75 6.38 2.26
CA ALA A 49 -6.81 6.50 3.25
C ALA A 49 -8.14 5.90 2.78
N GLU A 50 -8.57 6.22 1.56
CA GLU A 50 -9.92 5.93 1.08
C GLU A 50 -10.05 4.52 0.47
N ASP A 51 -9.11 4.14 -0.40
CA ASP A 51 -9.18 2.91 -1.19
C ASP A 51 -8.46 1.75 -0.49
N ILE A 52 -7.17 1.95 -0.20
CA ILE A 52 -6.31 0.94 0.43
C ILE A 52 -6.70 0.74 1.91
N GLY A 53 -7.20 1.79 2.56
CA GLY A 53 -7.65 1.79 3.96
C GLY A 53 -6.50 1.73 4.98
N GLY A 54 -5.32 2.21 4.62
CA GLY A 54 -4.14 2.26 5.47
C GLY A 54 -3.81 3.68 5.94
N ARG A 55 -2.55 3.90 6.33
CA ARG A 55 -2.02 5.21 6.72
C ARG A 55 -0.63 5.47 6.16
N VAL A 56 -0.34 6.73 5.81
CA VAL A 56 0.99 7.15 5.36
C VAL A 56 1.71 7.89 6.48
N TYR A 57 2.91 7.42 6.84
CA TYR A 57 3.79 8.14 7.77
C TYR A 57 4.69 9.14 7.06
N TYR A 58 5.18 10.14 7.79
CA TYR A 58 6.04 11.19 7.22
C TYR A 58 7.26 10.63 6.48
N LEU A 59 7.93 9.61 7.03
CA LEU A 59 9.09 8.96 6.40
C LEU A 59 8.74 8.16 5.15
N ASP A 60 7.48 7.77 5.01
CA ASP A 60 6.96 6.99 3.89
C ASP A 60 6.39 7.87 2.77
N GLN A 61 6.43 9.19 2.93
CA GLN A 61 5.98 10.15 1.93
C GLN A 61 7.10 10.41 0.93
N ASN A 62 6.78 10.32 -0.36
CA ASN A 62 7.65 10.79 -1.43
C ASN A 62 9.08 10.21 -1.38
N VAL A 63 9.19 8.92 -1.05
CA VAL A 63 10.45 8.21 -0.94
C VAL A 63 11.06 8.04 -2.33
N GLN A 64 12.38 8.21 -2.46
CA GLN A 64 13.07 7.99 -3.72
C GLN A 64 13.08 6.49 -4.10
N ASN A 65 12.68 6.19 -5.33
CA ASN A 65 12.70 4.85 -5.87
C ASN A 65 13.88 4.65 -6.85
N GLY A 66 14.97 4.07 -6.34
CA GLY A 66 16.17 3.79 -7.12
C GLY A 66 17.00 5.04 -7.45
N ASN A 67 17.80 4.96 -8.51
CA ASN A 67 18.80 5.99 -8.82
C ASN A 67 18.25 7.21 -9.56
N ASN A 68 17.06 7.11 -10.16
CA ASN A 68 16.46 8.24 -10.85
C ASN A 68 15.77 9.17 -9.83
N PRO A 69 16.20 10.43 -9.67
CA PRO A 69 15.58 11.36 -8.73
C PRO A 69 14.13 11.72 -9.08
N ALA A 70 13.68 11.40 -10.29
CA ALA A 70 12.29 11.56 -10.67
C ALA A 70 11.37 10.48 -10.09
N ASN A 71 11.90 9.29 -9.82
CA ASN A 71 11.11 8.13 -9.42
C ASN A 71 10.85 8.16 -7.92
N ARG A 72 9.60 7.93 -7.56
CA ARG A 72 9.11 8.02 -6.19
C ARG A 72 8.18 6.87 -5.84
N CYS A 73 8.03 6.67 -4.54
CA CYS A 73 6.89 5.97 -4.00
C CYS A 73 6.36 6.67 -2.75
N THR A 74 5.11 6.37 -2.40
CA THR A 74 4.54 6.66 -1.10
C THR A 74 4.06 5.35 -0.49
N VAL A 75 4.53 5.00 0.71
CA VAL A 75 4.16 3.73 1.37
C VAL A 75 2.93 3.94 2.25
N CYS A 76 1.90 3.15 1.98
CA CYS A 76 0.67 3.05 2.75
C CYS A 76 0.77 1.84 3.68
N ARG A 77 0.84 2.11 4.98
CA ARG A 77 0.97 1.10 6.04
C ARG A 77 -0.37 0.54 6.45
N ASP A 78 -0.34 -0.72 6.87
CA ASP A 78 -1.51 -1.44 7.38
C ASP A 78 -2.68 -1.45 6.39
N ALA A 79 -2.39 -1.74 5.12
CA ALA A 79 -3.40 -1.87 4.09
C ALA A 79 -4.42 -2.96 4.43
N ARG A 80 -5.68 -2.77 3.99
CA ARG A 80 -6.73 -3.78 4.10
C ARG A 80 -6.25 -5.09 3.47
N SER A 81 -6.54 -6.22 4.13
CA SER A 81 -6.10 -7.55 3.68
C SER A 81 -6.60 -7.91 2.27
N SER A 82 -7.72 -7.31 1.83
CA SER A 82 -8.30 -7.51 0.50
C SER A 82 -7.64 -6.71 -0.63
N THR A 83 -6.87 -5.67 -0.32
CA THR A 83 -6.25 -4.79 -1.35
C THR A 83 -5.32 -5.61 -2.23
N LYS A 84 -5.27 -5.36 -3.53
CA LYS A 84 -4.37 -6.09 -4.45
C LYS A 84 -3.46 -5.12 -5.16
N ASP A 85 -2.55 -5.66 -5.95
CA ASP A 85 -1.81 -4.87 -6.91
C ASP A 85 -2.75 -4.42 -8.02
N TYR A 86 -2.67 -3.16 -8.41
CA TYR A 86 -3.39 -2.59 -9.55
C TYR A 86 -2.65 -1.38 -10.10
N ASP A 87 -3.04 -0.99 -11.31
CA ASP A 87 -2.50 0.17 -12.01
C ASP A 87 -3.59 1.24 -12.12
N ILE A 88 -3.19 2.50 -12.03
CA ILE A 88 -4.08 3.66 -12.18
C ILE A 88 -3.56 4.47 -13.37
N ASP A 89 -4.47 5.13 -14.09
CA ASP A 89 -4.16 5.94 -15.28
C ASP A 89 -3.30 5.21 -16.30
N ASN A 90 -3.71 3.99 -16.68
CA ASN A 90 -3.04 3.18 -17.69
C ASN A 90 -1.55 2.88 -17.36
N GLY A 91 -1.23 2.69 -16.08
CA GLY A 91 0.11 2.34 -15.61
C GLY A 91 1.03 3.52 -15.34
N TYR A 92 0.52 4.76 -15.46
CA TYR A 92 1.23 5.94 -14.97
C TYR A 92 1.46 5.87 -13.45
N PHE A 93 0.53 5.20 -12.76
CA PHE A 93 0.63 4.86 -11.34
C PHE A 93 0.47 3.37 -11.13
N ARG A 94 1.17 2.87 -10.12
CA ARG A 94 1.13 1.46 -9.76
C ARG A 94 1.04 1.31 -8.26
N ILE A 95 0.05 0.55 -7.81
CA ILE A 95 -0.04 0.06 -6.43
C ILE A 95 0.57 -1.32 -6.40
N ARG A 96 1.54 -1.53 -5.52
CA ARG A 96 2.09 -2.87 -5.23
C ARG A 96 2.07 -3.11 -3.74
N CYS A 97 1.52 -4.25 -3.34
CA CYS A 97 1.37 -4.63 -1.95
C CYS A 97 2.43 -5.67 -1.56
N GLY A 98 2.99 -5.51 -0.37
CA GLY A 98 4.10 -6.31 0.11
C GLY A 98 4.55 -5.86 1.50
N THR A 99 5.80 -6.15 1.84
CA THR A 99 6.40 -5.74 3.12
C THR A 99 7.45 -4.70 2.84
N TYR A 100 7.18 -3.43 3.14
CA TYR A 100 8.10 -2.35 2.82
C TYR A 100 8.97 -2.00 4.04
N ALA A 101 10.24 -1.69 3.84
CA ALA A 101 11.04 -1.07 4.91
C ALA A 101 10.59 0.38 5.15
N GLU A 102 10.82 0.91 6.35
CA GLU A 102 10.54 2.33 6.67
C GLU A 102 11.33 3.25 5.73
N GLY A 103 10.63 4.21 5.10
CA GLY A 103 11.27 5.17 4.21
C GLY A 103 11.96 4.55 2.99
N SER A 104 11.46 3.39 2.52
CA SER A 104 12.00 2.68 1.37
C SER A 104 10.91 2.21 0.41
N CYS A 105 11.19 2.29 -0.89
CA CYS A 105 10.36 1.73 -1.95
C CYS A 105 10.63 0.25 -2.22
N GLY A 106 11.57 -0.38 -1.49
CA GLY A 106 11.85 -1.80 -1.58
C GLY A 106 10.88 -2.60 -0.73
N ALA A 107 10.22 -3.58 -1.37
CA ALA A 107 9.43 -4.63 -0.73
C ALA A 107 10.26 -5.91 -0.55
#